data_AF-A0A2V7XZ22-F1
#
_entry.id   AF-A0A2V7XZ22-F1
#
_cell.length_a   1.000
_cell.length_b   1.000
_cell.length_c   1.000
_cell.angle_alpha   90.00
_cell.angle_beta   90.00
_cell.angle_gamma   90.00
#
_symmetry.space_group_name_H-M   'P 1'
#
loop_
_entity.id
_entity.type
_entity.pdbx_description
1 polymer ?
#
loop_
_entity_poly.entity_id
_entity_poly.type
_entity_poly.pdbx_seq_one_letter_code
_entity_poly.pdbx_strand_id
1 'polypeptide(L)'
;MKRSLPMLGAKKIAIDGQKQIILDGHGLDGHGLRYSGEDLTLTGFTIENWGGAGILLTAGHAEISDSEIRGNLRGLMGFGTGFLYLHDSVISDNRRSGVWLENAYYPAVYESTIENNGASGVYFGPGCQFGMADENVIRSNRDFGVAISPQSKWIEVRGNSMKGNGQLGIDFALDLMTPNVADDSARPVPNAPVITSATYDPVAKKTIIFGHVDLRKPADVGYYGPLVDVYSSAALDAHGIAQGEQMLNYRADYGNSVAVNFHTGDFTYIHNGDLTGRYVSATYKGCHFDGAEAAPPIL
;
A
#
# COMPACT_ATOMS: atom_id res chain seq x y z
N MET A 1 -25.98 -5.34 30.41
CA MET A 1 -25.32 -6.17 29.39
C MET A 1 -24.75 -5.22 28.34
N LYS A 2 -23.42 -5.06 28.29
CA LYS A 2 -22.80 -4.26 27.22
C LYS A 2 -22.85 -5.08 25.94
N ARG A 3 -23.26 -4.47 24.82
CA ARG A 3 -23.40 -5.11 23.51
C ARG A 3 -22.78 -4.20 22.46
N SER A 4 -22.23 -4.80 21.41
CA SER A 4 -21.77 -4.06 20.24
C SER A 4 -22.91 -3.27 19.61
N LEU A 5 -22.58 -2.25 18.82
CA LEU A 5 -23.59 -1.55 18.04
C LEU A 5 -24.31 -2.55 17.12
N PRO A 6 -25.64 -2.41 16.95
CA PRO A 6 -26.36 -3.23 16.00
C PRO A 6 -25.85 -2.94 14.59
N MET A 7 -26.03 -3.90 13.68
CA MET A 7 -25.74 -3.69 12.27
C MET A 7 -26.56 -2.54 11.71
N LEU A 8 -25.89 -1.60 11.07
CA LEU A 8 -26.51 -0.51 10.36
C LEU A 8 -26.88 -0.99 8.95
N GLY A 9 -28.17 -1.22 8.73
CA GLY A 9 -28.73 -1.71 7.46
C GLY A 9 -29.48 -0.64 6.67
N ALA A 10 -29.41 0.63 7.07
CA ALA A 10 -30.00 1.71 6.29
C ALA A 10 -29.31 1.78 4.92
N LYS A 11 -30.08 2.07 3.86
CA LYS A 11 -29.57 2.08 2.48
C LYS A 11 -28.42 3.08 2.29
N LYS A 12 -28.53 4.25 2.90
CA LYS A 12 -27.52 5.31 2.85
C LYS A 12 -27.31 5.88 4.24
N ILE A 13 -26.05 6.07 4.63
CA ILE A 13 -25.66 6.72 5.87
C ILE A 13 -24.54 7.70 5.54
N ALA A 14 -24.67 8.95 5.95
CA ALA A 14 -23.60 9.93 5.92
C ALA A 14 -23.52 10.58 7.30
N ILE A 15 -22.36 10.49 7.94
CA ILE A 15 -22.14 11.09 9.26
C ILE A 15 -20.76 11.74 9.28
N ASP A 16 -20.75 13.01 9.67
CA ASP A 16 -19.55 13.75 10.03
C ASP A 16 -19.48 13.85 11.56
N GLY A 17 -18.49 13.21 12.14
CA GLY A 17 -18.22 13.20 13.56
C GLY A 17 -17.44 14.41 14.04
N GLN A 18 -16.84 15.21 13.16
CA GLN A 18 -16.03 16.40 13.49
C GLN A 18 -14.95 16.13 14.56
N LYS A 19 -14.42 14.89 14.57
CA LYS A 19 -13.49 14.38 15.60
C LYS A 19 -14.04 14.39 17.02
N GLN A 20 -15.37 14.44 17.17
CA GLN A 20 -16.07 14.43 18.46
C GLN A 20 -16.75 13.09 18.76
N ILE A 21 -16.98 12.24 17.75
CA ILE A 21 -17.65 10.96 17.95
C ILE A 21 -16.61 9.87 18.18
N ILE A 22 -16.68 9.25 19.37
CA ILE A 22 -15.84 8.14 19.80
C ILE A 22 -16.71 6.89 19.97
N LEU A 23 -16.36 5.82 19.24
CA LEU A 23 -16.91 4.48 19.40
C LEU A 23 -15.86 3.60 20.10
N ASP A 24 -15.82 3.66 21.44
CA ASP A 24 -14.91 2.83 22.26
C ASP A 24 -15.57 1.52 22.68
N GLY A 25 -14.99 0.42 22.22
CA GLY A 25 -15.42 -0.93 22.53
C GLY A 25 -15.04 -1.39 23.93
N HIS A 26 -14.05 -0.79 24.60
CA HIS A 26 -13.50 -1.26 25.89
C HIS A 26 -13.25 -2.79 25.95
N GLY A 27 -12.77 -3.37 24.85
CA GLY A 27 -12.51 -4.81 24.71
C GLY A 27 -13.76 -5.67 24.50
N LEU A 28 -14.93 -5.08 24.21
CA LEU A 28 -16.13 -5.85 23.89
C LEU A 28 -15.92 -6.72 22.66
N ASP A 29 -16.34 -7.99 22.76
CA ASP A 29 -16.42 -8.88 21.61
C ASP A 29 -17.40 -8.30 20.57
N GLY A 30 -16.96 -8.28 19.30
CA GLY A 30 -17.72 -7.76 18.17
C GLY A 30 -17.05 -6.58 17.46
N HIS A 31 -17.76 -6.02 16.49
CA HIS A 31 -17.28 -4.93 15.64
C HIS A 31 -17.75 -3.57 16.17
N GLY A 32 -16.96 -2.52 15.95
CA GLY A 32 -17.35 -1.16 16.34
C GLY A 32 -18.50 -0.64 15.50
N LEU A 33 -18.32 -0.64 14.18
CA LEU A 33 -19.35 -0.29 13.21
C LEU A 33 -19.48 -1.43 12.20
N ARG A 34 -20.68 -2.00 12.08
CA ARG A 34 -21.01 -2.96 11.02
C ARG A 34 -22.01 -2.33 10.07
N TYR A 35 -21.64 -2.19 8.80
CA TYR A 35 -22.49 -1.59 7.77
C TYR A 35 -22.72 -2.55 6.60
N SER A 36 -23.98 -2.69 6.20
CA SER A 36 -24.43 -3.58 5.12
C SER A 36 -25.38 -2.90 4.13
N GLY A 37 -25.42 -1.56 4.12
CA GLY A 37 -26.23 -0.78 3.18
C GLY A 37 -25.54 -0.57 1.83
N GLU A 38 -26.08 0.35 1.03
CA GLU A 38 -25.52 0.68 -0.29
C GLU A 38 -24.41 1.73 -0.16
N ASP A 39 -24.66 2.86 0.50
CA ASP A 39 -23.70 3.99 0.54
C ASP A 39 -23.38 4.43 1.97
N LEU A 40 -22.12 4.31 2.40
CA LEU A 40 -21.63 4.86 3.66
C LEU A 40 -20.67 6.01 3.40
N THR A 41 -20.87 7.14 4.08
CA THR A 41 -19.86 8.18 4.27
C THR A 41 -19.65 8.36 5.77
N LEU A 42 -18.40 8.22 6.21
CA LEU A 42 -18.02 8.33 7.63
C LEU A 42 -16.77 9.19 7.76
N THR A 43 -16.90 10.37 8.35
CA THR A 43 -15.79 11.33 8.46
C THR A 43 -15.57 11.76 9.91
N GLY A 44 -14.33 11.91 10.37
CA GLY A 44 -14.07 12.53 11.67
C GLY A 44 -14.45 11.67 12.88
N PHE A 45 -14.23 10.34 12.82
CA PHE A 45 -14.55 9.42 13.92
C PHE A 45 -13.29 8.89 14.61
N THR A 46 -13.40 8.60 15.91
CA THR A 46 -12.48 7.67 16.60
C THR A 46 -13.20 6.35 16.83
N ILE A 47 -12.64 5.23 16.38
CA ILE A 47 -13.20 3.89 16.59
C ILE A 47 -12.12 2.99 17.19
N GLU A 48 -12.32 2.60 18.45
CA GLU A 48 -11.23 1.99 19.22
C GLU A 48 -11.62 0.81 20.12
N ASN A 49 -10.61 -0.01 20.42
CA ASN A 49 -10.64 -1.07 21.44
C ASN A 49 -11.74 -2.13 21.25
N TRP A 50 -12.09 -2.47 20.00
CA TRP A 50 -13.04 -3.54 19.71
C TRP A 50 -12.38 -4.93 19.67
N GLY A 51 -13.09 -5.94 20.15
CA GLY A 51 -12.70 -7.35 20.09
C GLY A 51 -12.60 -7.89 18.65
N GLY A 52 -13.39 -7.33 17.74
CA GLY A 52 -13.39 -7.56 16.29
C GLY A 52 -12.83 -6.36 15.51
N ALA A 53 -13.29 -6.17 14.28
CA ALA A 53 -12.88 -5.03 13.45
C ALA A 53 -13.46 -3.71 13.98
N GLY A 54 -12.73 -2.60 13.88
CA GLY A 54 -13.26 -1.27 14.14
C GLY A 54 -14.43 -0.98 13.21
N ILE A 55 -14.21 -1.16 11.91
CA ILE A 55 -15.25 -1.09 10.87
C ILE A 55 -15.32 -2.43 10.13
N LEU A 56 -16.52 -2.99 10.01
CA LEU A 56 -16.84 -4.13 9.15
C LEU A 56 -17.80 -3.69 8.04
N LEU A 57 -17.34 -3.78 6.80
CA LEU A 57 -18.09 -3.45 5.60
C LEU A 57 -18.50 -4.73 4.86
N THR A 58 -19.79 -4.83 4.58
CA THR A 58 -20.35 -5.73 3.57
C THR A 58 -21.21 -4.92 2.59
N ALA A 59 -20.84 -3.65 2.37
CA ALA A 59 -21.61 -2.64 1.67
C ALA A 59 -21.20 -2.50 0.19
N GLY A 60 -22.07 -1.86 -0.60
CA GLY A 60 -21.77 -1.56 -2.00
C GLY A 60 -20.67 -0.51 -2.17
N HIS A 61 -20.80 0.61 -1.46
CA HIS A 61 -19.93 1.79 -1.54
C HIS A 61 -19.66 2.34 -0.13
N ALA A 62 -18.40 2.63 0.18
CA ALA A 62 -18.01 3.24 1.44
C ALA A 62 -16.89 4.28 1.24
N GLU A 63 -17.08 5.45 1.81
CA GLU A 63 -16.09 6.51 1.93
C GLU A 63 -15.83 6.76 3.42
N ILE A 64 -14.58 6.65 3.83
CA ILE A 64 -14.16 6.81 5.22
C ILE A 64 -12.96 7.76 5.23
N SER A 65 -13.09 8.85 5.98
CA SER A 65 -12.08 9.91 5.95
C SER A 65 -11.84 10.59 7.29
N ASP A 66 -10.68 11.23 7.43
CA ASP A 66 -10.29 12.02 8.61
C ASP A 66 -10.56 11.31 9.95
N SER A 67 -10.35 9.99 9.99
CA SER A 67 -10.76 9.14 11.11
C SER A 67 -9.58 8.41 11.75
N GLU A 68 -9.69 8.13 13.04
CA GLU A 68 -8.75 7.33 13.82
C GLU A 68 -9.34 5.96 14.14
N ILE A 69 -8.71 4.88 13.67
CA ILE A 69 -9.21 3.52 13.87
C ILE A 69 -8.11 2.66 14.49
N ARG A 70 -8.19 2.45 15.81
CA ARG A 70 -7.07 1.91 16.59
C ARG A 70 -7.40 0.90 17.69
N GLY A 71 -6.46 0.04 18.05
CA GLY A 71 -6.62 -0.90 19.17
C GLY A 71 -7.66 -2.02 18.94
N ASN A 72 -8.14 -2.18 17.71
CA ASN A 72 -9.14 -3.20 17.36
C ASN A 72 -8.46 -4.53 17.00
N LEU A 73 -9.22 -5.59 16.70
CA LEU A 73 -8.60 -6.79 16.09
C LEU A 73 -8.04 -6.46 14.71
N ARG A 74 -8.80 -5.70 13.93
CA ARG A 74 -8.39 -5.09 12.67
C ARG A 74 -9.00 -3.69 12.60
N GLY A 75 -8.36 -2.74 11.94
CA GLY A 75 -8.93 -1.40 11.82
C GLY A 75 -10.19 -1.43 10.96
N LEU A 76 -10.00 -1.70 9.67
CA LEU A 76 -11.07 -1.85 8.69
C LEU A 76 -11.05 -3.25 8.09
N MET A 77 -12.24 -3.86 7.96
CA MET A 77 -12.46 -5.14 7.33
C MET A 77 -13.55 -5.02 6.27
N GLY A 78 -13.23 -5.31 5.00
CA GLY A 78 -14.18 -5.29 3.89
C GLY A 78 -14.36 -6.68 3.29
N PHE A 79 -15.61 -7.11 3.09
CA PHE A 79 -15.96 -8.32 2.37
C PHE A 79 -16.92 -8.00 1.23
N GLY A 80 -16.52 -8.29 0.00
CA GLY A 80 -17.40 -8.06 -1.16
C GLY A 80 -17.74 -6.60 -1.38
N THR A 81 -16.90 -5.67 -0.88
CA THR A 81 -17.14 -4.23 -0.98
C THR A 81 -16.96 -3.77 -2.43
N GLY A 82 -17.99 -3.19 -3.04
CA GLY A 82 -17.99 -2.82 -4.45
C GLY A 82 -17.17 -1.57 -4.79
N PHE A 83 -16.97 -0.70 -3.79
CA PHE A 83 -16.05 0.43 -3.80
C PHE A 83 -15.74 0.84 -2.36
N LEU A 84 -14.48 1.06 -2.05
CA LEU A 84 -14.02 1.62 -0.78
C LEU A 84 -13.08 2.77 -1.08
N TYR A 85 -13.29 3.93 -0.45
CA TYR A 85 -12.30 5.00 -0.43
C TYR A 85 -11.99 5.37 1.03
N LEU A 86 -10.85 4.90 1.51
CA LEU A 86 -10.30 5.22 2.83
C LEU A 86 -9.19 6.25 2.64
N HIS A 87 -9.34 7.46 3.18
CA HIS A 87 -8.33 8.49 3.03
C HIS A 87 -8.17 9.41 4.24
N ASP A 88 -7.06 10.16 4.30
CA ASP A 88 -6.76 11.13 5.37
C ASP A 88 -6.90 10.56 6.78
N SER A 89 -6.70 9.26 6.97
CA SER A 89 -7.05 8.56 8.20
C SER A 89 -5.82 7.96 8.89
N VAL A 90 -5.95 7.69 10.19
CA VAL A 90 -4.92 7.03 11.00
C VAL A 90 -5.43 5.65 11.41
N ILE A 91 -4.76 4.60 10.94
CA ILE A 91 -5.09 3.21 11.24
C ILE A 91 -3.94 2.59 12.03
N SER A 92 -4.08 2.51 13.36
CA SER A 92 -2.95 2.17 14.22
C SER A 92 -3.23 1.11 15.27
N ASP A 93 -2.19 0.43 15.75
CA ASP A 93 -2.23 -0.40 16.96
C ASP A 93 -3.30 -1.51 16.94
N ASN A 94 -3.77 -1.92 15.75
CA ASN A 94 -4.72 -3.02 15.64
C ASN A 94 -3.98 -4.35 15.80
N ARG A 95 -4.59 -5.34 16.46
CA ARG A 95 -3.92 -6.61 16.83
C ARG A 95 -3.56 -7.49 15.63
N ARG A 96 -4.18 -7.28 14.46
CA ARG A 96 -3.85 -7.91 13.18
C ARG A 96 -3.65 -6.82 12.14
N SER A 97 -4.23 -6.94 10.94
CA SER A 97 -4.04 -5.96 9.87
C SER A 97 -4.71 -4.62 10.18
N GLY A 98 -4.13 -3.53 9.70
CA GLY A 98 -4.78 -2.22 9.74
C GLY A 98 -6.03 -2.23 8.85
N VAL A 99 -5.83 -2.50 7.56
CA VAL A 99 -6.88 -2.67 6.55
C VAL A 99 -6.82 -4.10 6.00
N TRP A 100 -7.96 -4.78 5.97
CA TRP A 100 -8.09 -6.14 5.44
C TRP A 100 -9.27 -6.19 4.49
N LEU A 101 -9.05 -6.66 3.27
CA LEU A 101 -10.05 -6.68 2.21
C LEU A 101 -10.11 -8.07 1.59
N GLU A 102 -11.31 -8.54 1.25
CA GLU A 102 -11.53 -9.77 0.51
C GLU A 102 -12.68 -9.57 -0.48
N ASN A 103 -12.51 -10.06 -1.71
CA ASN A 103 -13.46 -9.88 -2.81
C ASN A 103 -13.88 -8.42 -3.04
N ALA A 104 -13.00 -7.45 -2.73
CA ALA A 104 -13.30 -6.03 -2.92
C ALA A 104 -13.05 -5.60 -4.36
N TYR A 105 -13.93 -4.74 -4.88
CA TYR A 105 -13.83 -4.15 -6.20
C TYR A 105 -13.55 -2.64 -6.03
N TYR A 106 -12.58 -2.10 -6.76
CA TYR A 106 -12.12 -0.70 -6.60
C TYR A 106 -11.88 -0.23 -5.16
N PRO A 107 -11.16 -0.98 -4.29
CA PRO A 107 -10.75 -0.44 -3.00
C PRO A 107 -9.57 0.54 -3.16
N ALA A 108 -9.67 1.71 -2.57
CA ALA A 108 -8.64 2.73 -2.52
C ALA A 108 -8.31 3.07 -1.06
N VAL A 109 -7.04 2.91 -0.70
CA VAL A 109 -6.46 3.38 0.57
C VAL A 109 -5.44 4.44 0.23
N TYR A 110 -5.71 5.69 0.61
CA TYR A 110 -5.02 6.85 0.07
C TYR A 110 -4.62 7.85 1.17
N GLU A 111 -3.47 8.51 1.05
CA GLU A 111 -3.04 9.61 1.94
C GLU A 111 -3.27 9.35 3.45
N SER A 112 -3.11 8.10 3.88
CA SER A 112 -3.39 7.68 5.26
C SER A 112 -2.11 7.28 5.98
N THR A 113 -2.13 7.36 7.31
CA THR A 113 -1.07 6.82 8.16
C THR A 113 -1.49 5.45 8.69
N ILE A 114 -0.71 4.41 8.40
CA ILE A 114 -1.02 3.03 8.73
C ILE A 114 0.16 2.42 9.48
N GLU A 115 0.04 2.30 10.80
CA GLU A 115 1.20 2.00 11.64
C GLU A 115 0.95 1.07 12.83
N ASN A 116 2.01 0.40 13.29
CA ASN A 116 2.01 -0.41 14.51
C ASN A 116 0.94 -1.51 14.54
N ASN A 117 0.47 -1.96 13.37
CA ASN A 117 -0.52 -3.03 13.32
C ASN A 117 0.17 -4.40 13.45
N GLY A 118 -0.50 -5.34 14.12
CA GLY A 118 0.03 -6.66 14.46
C GLY A 118 0.07 -7.66 13.30
N ALA A 119 -0.21 -7.24 12.07
CA ALA A 119 0.02 -7.99 10.83
C ALA A 119 0.39 -7.00 9.71
N SER A 120 -0.10 -7.17 8.48
CA SER A 120 0.13 -6.18 7.40
C SER A 120 -0.55 -4.84 7.67
N GLY A 121 0.03 -3.73 7.21
CA GLY A 121 -0.64 -2.44 7.20
C GLY A 121 -1.93 -2.49 6.36
N VAL A 122 -1.79 -2.79 5.07
CA VAL A 122 -2.90 -3.07 4.15
C VAL A 122 -2.77 -4.48 3.60
N TYR A 123 -3.88 -5.23 3.58
CA TYR A 123 -3.94 -6.55 2.96
C TYR A 123 -5.08 -6.63 1.94
N PHE A 124 -4.71 -6.79 0.67
CA PHE A 124 -5.60 -7.15 -0.42
C PHE A 124 -5.71 -8.67 -0.52
N GLY A 125 -6.61 -9.23 0.27
CA GLY A 125 -6.91 -10.66 0.30
C GLY A 125 -7.58 -11.18 -0.98
N PRO A 126 -7.87 -12.49 -1.05
CA PRO A 126 -8.31 -13.14 -2.27
C PRO A 126 -9.47 -12.43 -2.97
N GLY A 127 -9.39 -12.35 -4.31
CA GLY A 127 -10.47 -11.83 -5.14
C GLY A 127 -10.58 -10.30 -5.21
N CYS A 128 -9.63 -9.55 -4.62
CA CYS A 128 -9.61 -8.10 -4.80
C CYS A 128 -9.23 -7.71 -6.24
N GLN A 129 -9.90 -6.70 -6.80
CA GLN A 129 -9.67 -6.23 -8.16
C GLN A 129 -9.67 -4.71 -8.25
N PHE A 130 -8.78 -4.17 -9.10
CA PHE A 130 -8.68 -2.74 -9.40
C PHE A 130 -8.45 -1.87 -8.15
N GLY A 131 -7.68 -2.39 -7.19
CA GLY A 131 -7.42 -1.72 -5.93
C GLY A 131 -6.20 -0.81 -5.99
N MET A 132 -6.10 0.13 -5.06
CA MET A 132 -4.94 0.98 -4.86
C MET A 132 -4.62 1.14 -3.38
N ALA A 133 -3.33 1.15 -3.04
CA ALA A 133 -2.81 1.61 -1.76
C ALA A 133 -1.74 2.65 -2.06
N ASP A 134 -2.14 3.91 -2.20
CA ASP A 134 -1.31 4.95 -2.76
C ASP A 134 -1.06 6.09 -1.77
N GLU A 135 0.14 6.68 -1.80
CA GLU A 135 0.48 7.91 -1.08
C GLU A 135 0.31 7.82 0.45
N ASN A 136 0.40 6.63 1.01
CA ASN A 136 0.28 6.40 2.44
C ASN A 136 1.64 6.48 3.15
N VAL A 137 1.60 6.77 4.45
CA VAL A 137 2.72 6.53 5.36
C VAL A 137 2.49 5.19 6.05
N ILE A 138 3.27 4.16 5.70
CA ILE A 138 3.07 2.78 6.19
C ILE A 138 4.30 2.30 6.94
N ARG A 139 4.21 2.20 8.27
CA ARG A 139 5.39 1.92 9.09
C ARG A 139 5.15 1.03 10.29
N SER A 140 6.18 0.30 10.68
CA SER A 140 6.17 -0.45 11.96
C SER A 140 5.05 -1.48 12.08
N ASN A 141 4.49 -1.94 10.96
CA ASN A 141 3.55 -3.07 10.97
C ASN A 141 4.35 -4.37 11.12
N ARG A 142 3.83 -5.34 11.88
CA ARG A 142 4.58 -6.53 12.26
C ARG A 142 5.00 -7.38 11.06
N ASP A 143 4.13 -7.48 10.07
CA ASP A 143 4.37 -8.30 8.87
C ASP A 143 4.76 -7.36 7.72
N PHE A 144 3.89 -7.16 6.74
CA PHE A 144 4.16 -6.36 5.55
C PHE A 144 3.65 -4.92 5.65
N GLY A 145 4.20 -4.00 4.85
CA GLY A 145 3.53 -2.71 4.62
C GLY A 145 2.21 -2.92 3.87
N VAL A 146 2.31 -3.40 2.64
CA VAL A 146 1.18 -3.82 1.78
C VAL A 146 1.39 -5.27 1.35
N ALA A 147 0.38 -6.12 1.55
CA ALA A 147 0.40 -7.51 1.12
C ALA A 147 -0.74 -7.81 0.15
N ILE A 148 -0.45 -8.56 -0.91
CA ILE A 148 -1.39 -8.84 -2.01
C ILE A 148 -1.52 -10.36 -2.20
N SER A 149 -2.75 -10.86 -2.15
CA SER A 149 -3.05 -12.27 -2.42
C SER A 149 -2.82 -12.63 -3.88
N PRO A 150 -2.38 -13.87 -4.20
CA PRO A 150 -2.15 -14.26 -5.59
C PRO A 150 -3.43 -14.42 -6.42
N GLN A 151 -4.59 -14.42 -5.77
CA GLN A 151 -5.92 -14.40 -6.38
C GLN A 151 -6.48 -12.99 -6.59
N SER A 152 -5.72 -11.95 -6.21
CA SER A 152 -6.06 -10.55 -6.47
C SER A 152 -5.39 -10.08 -7.76
N LYS A 153 -5.98 -9.09 -8.44
CA LYS A 153 -5.48 -8.60 -9.72
C LYS A 153 -5.62 -7.10 -9.80
N TRP A 154 -4.75 -6.46 -10.58
CA TRP A 154 -4.85 -5.03 -10.87
C TRP A 154 -4.80 -4.19 -9.60
N ILE A 155 -3.86 -4.51 -8.70
CA ILE A 155 -3.60 -3.73 -7.49
C ILE A 155 -2.41 -2.81 -7.75
N GLU A 156 -2.57 -1.53 -7.48
CA GLU A 156 -1.55 -0.47 -7.59
C GLU A 156 -1.06 -0.10 -6.17
N VAL A 157 0.25 -0.01 -5.98
CA VAL A 157 0.87 0.38 -4.71
C VAL A 157 1.97 1.42 -4.97
N ARG A 158 1.62 2.70 -4.90
CA ARG A 158 2.50 3.78 -5.37
C ARG A 158 2.60 4.95 -4.41
N GLY A 159 3.71 5.68 -4.49
CA GLY A 159 3.88 6.92 -3.72
C GLY A 159 3.92 6.74 -2.21
N ASN A 160 3.94 5.50 -1.71
CA ASN A 160 3.95 5.26 -0.28
C ASN A 160 5.32 5.56 0.34
N SER A 161 5.32 6.09 1.55
CA SER A 161 6.49 6.15 2.42
C SER A 161 6.45 4.94 3.36
N MET A 162 7.30 3.95 3.11
CA MET A 162 7.32 2.71 3.92
C MET A 162 8.62 2.51 4.68
N LYS A 163 8.53 2.20 5.97
CA LYS A 163 9.70 1.87 6.79
C LYS A 163 9.41 1.04 8.02
N GLY A 164 10.39 0.21 8.39
CA GLY A 164 10.37 -0.54 9.65
C GLY A 164 9.23 -1.54 9.76
N ASN A 165 8.61 -1.95 8.65
CA ASN A 165 7.69 -3.10 8.66
C ASN A 165 8.53 -4.37 8.86
N GLY A 166 8.01 -5.36 9.59
CA GLY A 166 8.82 -6.50 10.04
C GLY A 166 9.24 -7.48 8.93
N GLN A 167 8.54 -7.47 7.79
CA GLN A 167 8.87 -8.22 6.58
C GLN A 167 9.19 -7.26 5.43
N LEU A 168 8.62 -7.45 4.24
CA LEU A 168 8.82 -6.55 3.10
C LEU A 168 7.88 -5.33 3.17
N GLY A 169 8.28 -4.23 2.53
CA GLY A 169 7.39 -3.08 2.32
C GLY A 169 6.16 -3.48 1.50
N ILE A 170 6.38 -4.14 0.37
CA ILE A 170 5.34 -4.69 -0.51
C ILE A 170 5.64 -6.17 -0.71
N ASP A 171 4.63 -7.03 -0.56
CA ASP A 171 4.75 -8.44 -0.89
C ASP A 171 3.53 -8.95 -1.67
N PHE A 172 3.80 -9.66 -2.75
CA PHE A 172 2.80 -10.40 -3.50
C PHE A 172 2.90 -11.87 -3.15
N ALA A 173 1.77 -12.56 -3.05
CA ALA A 173 1.68 -13.98 -2.71
C ALA A 173 2.07 -14.36 -1.27
N LEU A 174 2.57 -13.40 -0.47
CA LEU A 174 2.95 -13.61 0.93
C LEU A 174 4.08 -14.63 1.03
N ASP A 175 4.97 -14.64 0.04
CA ASP A 175 6.08 -15.56 -0.10
C ASP A 175 7.45 -14.89 0.05
N LEU A 176 7.46 -13.62 0.47
CA LEU A 176 8.63 -12.77 0.64
C LEU A 176 9.28 -12.44 -0.71
N MET A 177 10.49 -12.94 -0.96
CA MET A 177 11.24 -12.59 -2.15
C MET A 177 10.81 -13.46 -3.32
N THR A 178 10.20 -12.82 -4.31
CA THR A 178 9.90 -13.39 -5.62
C THR A 178 11.05 -13.03 -6.58
N PRO A 179 11.98 -13.95 -6.90
CA PRO A 179 13.14 -13.61 -7.72
C PRO A 179 12.76 -13.31 -9.16
N ASN A 180 13.52 -12.44 -9.82
CA ASN A 180 13.44 -12.24 -11.26
C ASN A 180 13.82 -13.53 -12.01
N VAL A 181 13.12 -13.81 -13.10
CA VAL A 181 13.37 -14.97 -13.98
C VAL A 181 13.57 -14.52 -15.41
N ALA A 182 14.21 -15.35 -16.24
CA ALA A 182 14.43 -15.00 -17.64
C ALA A 182 13.12 -14.77 -18.43
N ASP A 183 12.03 -15.43 -18.05
CA ASP A 183 10.72 -15.28 -18.68
C ASP A 183 9.62 -15.35 -17.62
N ASP A 184 9.01 -14.20 -17.34
CA ASP A 184 7.94 -14.02 -16.37
C ASP A 184 6.55 -14.05 -17.04
N SER A 185 6.46 -14.33 -18.35
CA SER A 185 5.23 -14.24 -19.14
C SER A 185 4.09 -15.11 -18.63
N ALA A 186 4.40 -16.24 -17.99
CA ALA A 186 3.44 -17.16 -17.39
C ALA A 186 3.21 -16.93 -15.89
N ARG A 187 3.94 -16.00 -15.25
CA ARG A 187 3.84 -15.76 -13.80
C ARG A 187 2.74 -14.75 -13.47
N PRO A 188 2.09 -14.89 -12.30
CA PRO A 188 1.21 -13.86 -11.80
C PRO A 188 2.01 -12.57 -11.52
N VAL A 189 3.16 -12.65 -10.86
CA VAL A 189 4.05 -11.50 -10.60
C VAL A 189 5.04 -11.32 -11.74
N PRO A 190 5.19 -10.11 -12.27
CA PRO A 190 6.23 -9.83 -13.23
C PRO A 190 7.58 -9.54 -12.54
N ASN A 191 8.66 -9.45 -13.32
CA ASN A 191 9.98 -9.13 -12.77
C ASN A 191 10.03 -7.72 -12.19
N ALA A 192 10.65 -7.57 -11.02
CA ALA A 192 10.88 -6.28 -10.38
C ALA A 192 12.00 -5.48 -11.08
N PRO A 193 12.00 -4.14 -10.96
CA PRO A 193 13.09 -3.30 -11.44
C PRO A 193 14.37 -3.55 -10.64
N VAL A 194 15.49 -3.63 -11.35
CA VAL A 194 16.83 -3.77 -10.75
C VAL A 194 17.58 -2.47 -10.92
N ILE A 195 18.05 -1.89 -9.82
CA ILE A 195 18.98 -0.75 -9.85
C ILE A 195 20.37 -1.30 -10.17
N THR A 196 20.94 -0.89 -11.31
CA THR A 196 22.24 -1.37 -11.80
C THR A 196 23.39 -0.49 -11.38
N SER A 197 23.14 0.80 -11.14
CA SER A 197 24.12 1.75 -10.60
C SER A 197 23.40 2.96 -10.01
N ALA A 198 23.96 3.51 -8.95
CA ALA A 198 23.60 4.81 -8.43
C ALA A 198 24.87 5.52 -7.96
N THR A 199 25.17 6.68 -8.55
CA THR A 199 26.44 7.40 -8.33
C THR A 199 26.20 8.88 -8.14
N TYR A 200 26.80 9.49 -7.12
CA TYR A 200 26.76 10.94 -6.90
C TYR A 200 27.87 11.65 -7.68
N ASP A 201 27.49 12.64 -8.48
CA ASP A 201 28.39 13.61 -9.09
C ASP A 201 28.45 14.87 -8.21
N PRO A 202 29.58 15.12 -7.50
CA PRO A 202 29.72 16.28 -6.62
C PRO A 202 29.85 17.61 -7.38
N VAL A 203 30.22 17.59 -8.66
CA VAL A 203 30.32 18.80 -9.50
C VAL A 203 28.93 19.22 -9.94
N ALA A 204 28.13 18.28 -10.46
CA ALA A 204 26.76 18.54 -10.88
C ALA A 204 25.77 18.63 -9.70
N LYS A 205 26.17 18.14 -8.51
CA LYS A 205 25.33 17.99 -7.31
C LYS A 205 24.09 17.14 -7.58
N LYS A 206 24.31 16.00 -8.25
CA LYS A 206 23.25 15.10 -8.69
C LYS A 206 23.64 13.66 -8.46
N THR A 207 22.70 12.85 -8.02
CA THR A 207 22.82 11.39 -8.07
C THR A 207 22.19 10.87 -9.36
N ILE A 208 22.97 10.12 -10.14
CA ILE A 208 22.52 9.48 -11.37
C ILE A 208 22.26 8.01 -11.06
N ILE A 209 21.03 7.56 -11.34
CA ILE A 209 20.54 6.23 -11.05
C ILE A 209 20.20 5.54 -12.38
N PHE A 210 20.80 4.39 -12.61
CA PHE A 210 20.52 3.49 -13.72
C PHE A 210 19.82 2.25 -13.20
N GLY A 211 18.86 1.75 -13.98
CA GLY A 211 18.23 0.48 -13.69
C GLY A 211 17.62 -0.16 -14.93
N HIS A 212 17.07 -1.35 -14.74
CA HIS A 212 16.53 -2.20 -15.79
C HIS A 212 15.27 -2.94 -15.30
N VAL A 213 14.30 -3.12 -16.20
CA VAL A 213 13.11 -3.97 -16.02
C VAL A 213 12.99 -4.90 -17.22
N ASP A 214 12.89 -6.20 -16.98
CA ASP A 214 12.61 -7.16 -18.06
C ASP A 214 11.14 -7.03 -18.53
N LEU A 215 10.91 -6.30 -19.62
CA LEU A 215 9.57 -6.05 -20.17
C LEU A 215 9.21 -7.13 -21.21
N ARG A 216 8.69 -8.30 -20.80
CA ARG A 216 8.39 -9.40 -21.74
C ARG A 216 6.91 -9.69 -21.97
N LYS A 217 5.95 -9.14 -21.22
CA LYS A 217 4.52 -9.30 -21.56
C LYS A 217 4.01 -8.11 -22.39
N PRO A 218 3.23 -8.37 -23.46
CA PRO A 218 2.40 -7.36 -24.12
C PRO A 218 1.36 -6.71 -23.18
N ALA A 219 1.11 -7.28 -21.99
CA ALA A 219 0.24 -6.73 -20.95
C ALA A 219 1.00 -5.93 -19.87
N ASP A 220 2.34 -5.98 -19.84
CA ASP A 220 3.17 -5.09 -19.01
C ASP A 220 3.20 -3.67 -19.60
N VAL A 221 2.82 -3.56 -20.87
CA VAL A 221 2.75 -2.33 -21.67
C VAL A 221 1.31 -1.89 -21.89
N GLY A 222 0.50 -1.85 -20.83
CA GLY A 222 -0.82 -1.19 -20.88
C GLY A 222 -0.74 0.20 -21.53
N TYR A 223 -1.88 0.80 -21.86
CA TYR A 223 -1.99 2.04 -22.68
C TYR A 223 -1.05 3.20 -22.28
N TYR A 224 -0.52 3.20 -21.05
CA TYR A 224 0.36 4.23 -20.49
C TYR A 224 1.85 3.86 -20.35
N GLY A 225 2.29 2.67 -20.76
CA GLY A 225 3.69 2.22 -20.63
C GLY A 225 4.11 1.89 -19.19
N PRO A 226 5.22 1.15 -18.99
CA PRO A 226 5.75 0.86 -17.67
C PRO A 226 6.38 2.12 -17.08
N LEU A 227 5.97 2.43 -15.85
CA LEU A 227 6.39 3.61 -15.11
C LEU A 227 7.15 3.14 -13.87
N VAL A 228 8.37 3.64 -13.67
CA VAL A 228 9.20 3.30 -12.50
C VAL A 228 9.11 4.42 -11.46
N ASP A 229 8.86 4.02 -10.22
CA ASP A 229 8.99 4.88 -9.05
C ASP A 229 10.28 4.52 -8.30
N VAL A 230 11.08 5.54 -7.97
CA VAL A 230 12.40 5.39 -7.35
C VAL A 230 12.37 5.95 -5.94
N TYR A 231 12.92 5.21 -5.01
CA TYR A 231 12.89 5.52 -3.59
C TYR A 231 14.30 5.56 -2.99
N SER A 232 14.45 6.32 -1.91
CA SER A 232 15.59 6.22 -1.01
C SER A 232 15.14 5.72 0.36
N SER A 233 16.00 4.94 1.02
CA SER A 233 15.77 4.44 2.38
C SER A 233 16.99 4.66 3.26
N ALA A 234 16.78 4.98 4.54
CA ALA A 234 17.85 5.10 5.53
C ALA A 234 18.44 3.74 5.93
N ALA A 235 17.64 2.68 5.82
CA ALA A 235 17.96 1.35 6.30
C ALA A 235 17.32 0.28 5.43
N LEU A 236 17.84 -0.94 5.56
CA LEU A 236 17.25 -2.16 5.02
C LEU A 236 16.38 -2.84 6.08
N ASP A 237 15.41 -3.62 5.63
CA ASP A 237 14.64 -4.51 6.50
C ASP A 237 15.43 -5.78 6.89
N ALA A 238 14.78 -6.69 7.62
CA ALA A 238 15.39 -7.93 8.08
C ALA A 238 15.82 -8.88 6.94
N HIS A 239 15.33 -8.66 5.72
CA HIS A 239 15.66 -9.42 4.52
C HIS A 239 16.73 -8.73 3.67
N GLY A 240 17.26 -7.59 4.13
CA GLY A 240 18.25 -6.82 3.38
C GLY A 240 17.65 -5.98 2.25
N ILE A 241 16.34 -5.70 2.28
CA ILE A 241 15.63 -4.96 1.24
C ILE A 241 15.23 -3.56 1.75
N ALA A 242 15.39 -2.55 0.89
CA ALA A 242 14.95 -1.18 1.16
C ALA A 242 13.43 -1.08 0.92
N GLN A 243 12.67 -0.69 1.94
CA GLN A 243 11.20 -0.68 1.88
C GLN A 243 10.60 0.51 1.12
N GLY A 244 11.41 1.52 0.77
CA GLY A 244 10.94 2.71 0.07
C GLY A 244 10.46 3.81 1.03
N GLU A 245 11.37 4.33 1.86
CA GLU A 245 11.03 5.35 2.86
C GLU A 245 10.67 6.70 2.25
N GLN A 246 11.38 7.12 1.21
CA GLN A 246 11.18 8.42 0.57
C GLN A 246 11.20 8.27 -0.94
N MET A 247 10.06 8.52 -1.59
CA MET A 247 9.99 8.60 -3.04
C MET A 247 10.79 9.81 -3.56
N LEU A 248 11.58 9.60 -4.60
CA LEU A 248 12.49 10.61 -5.16
C LEU A 248 11.88 11.35 -6.34
N ASN A 249 11.13 10.64 -7.18
CA ASN A 249 10.51 11.18 -8.40
C ASN A 249 9.07 11.67 -8.17
N TYR A 250 8.67 11.96 -6.93
CA TYR A 250 7.31 12.38 -6.61
C TYR A 250 7.04 13.84 -7.01
N ARG A 251 5.95 14.04 -7.77
CA ARG A 251 5.23 15.32 -7.97
C ARG A 251 3.75 15.00 -8.02
N ALA A 252 2.92 15.98 -7.64
CA ALA A 252 1.47 15.91 -7.40
C ALA A 252 0.57 15.59 -8.62
N ASP A 253 1.03 14.79 -9.58
CA ASP A 253 0.24 14.22 -10.65
C ASP A 253 0.84 12.84 -11.04
N TYR A 254 -0.03 11.86 -11.32
CA TYR A 254 0.27 10.50 -11.81
C TYR A 254 1.14 10.40 -13.10
N GLY A 255 1.75 11.50 -13.57
CA GLY A 255 2.43 11.62 -14.86
C GLY A 255 3.95 11.78 -14.83
N ASN A 256 4.63 11.73 -13.67
CA ASN A 256 6.08 12.03 -13.56
C ASN A 256 6.95 10.83 -13.13
N SER A 257 6.53 9.61 -13.43
CA SER A 257 7.39 8.44 -13.22
C SER A 257 8.55 8.38 -14.20
N VAL A 258 9.57 7.61 -13.84
CA VAL A 258 10.74 7.42 -14.68
C VAL A 258 10.33 6.55 -15.87
N ALA A 259 10.49 7.10 -17.07
CA ALA A 259 10.19 6.39 -18.30
C ALA A 259 11.21 5.27 -18.53
N VAL A 260 10.70 4.11 -18.94
CA VAL A 260 11.52 2.95 -19.31
C VAL A 260 11.64 2.89 -20.83
N ASN A 261 12.83 2.60 -21.33
CA ASN A 261 13.03 2.31 -22.74
C ASN A 261 12.38 0.96 -23.08
N PHE A 262 11.27 0.99 -23.82
CA PHE A 262 10.52 -0.21 -24.19
C PHE A 262 11.31 -1.29 -24.94
N HIS A 263 12.38 -0.91 -25.65
CA HIS A 263 13.17 -1.88 -26.41
C HIS A 263 14.23 -2.57 -25.56
N THR A 264 14.73 -1.87 -24.54
CA THR A 264 15.86 -2.36 -23.75
C THR A 264 15.51 -2.65 -22.30
N GLY A 265 14.36 -2.19 -21.79
CA GLY A 265 14.01 -2.29 -20.37
C GLY A 265 14.75 -1.30 -19.47
N ASP A 266 15.67 -0.50 -20.02
CA ASP A 266 16.52 0.38 -19.22
C ASP A 266 15.81 1.67 -18.85
N PHE A 267 16.12 2.18 -17.65
CA PHE A 267 15.69 3.49 -17.21
C PHE A 267 16.84 4.28 -16.58
N THR A 268 16.72 5.60 -16.60
CA THR A 268 17.66 6.51 -15.94
C THR A 268 16.89 7.57 -15.18
N TYR A 269 17.23 7.75 -13.92
CA TYR A 269 16.69 8.80 -13.08
C TYR A 269 17.82 9.68 -12.53
N ILE A 270 17.61 11.00 -12.57
CA ILE A 270 18.57 11.98 -12.09
C ILE A 270 17.94 12.71 -10.90
N HIS A 271 18.50 12.46 -9.71
CA HIS A 271 18.09 13.12 -8.49
C HIS A 271 18.92 14.39 -8.27
N ASN A 272 18.26 15.51 -7.95
CA ASN A 272 18.94 16.74 -7.55
C ASN A 272 19.28 16.66 -6.06
N GLY A 273 20.46 16.12 -5.75
CA GLY A 273 20.90 15.93 -4.38
C GLY A 273 21.97 14.85 -4.27
N ASP A 274 22.49 14.71 -3.06
CA ASP A 274 23.43 13.68 -2.65
C ASP A 274 22.66 12.57 -1.90
N LEU A 275 22.75 11.34 -2.41
CA LEU A 275 22.18 10.14 -1.81
C LEU A 275 23.23 9.20 -1.23
N THR A 276 24.50 9.61 -1.12
CA THR A 276 25.55 8.81 -0.48
C THR A 276 25.13 8.40 0.93
N GLY A 277 25.31 7.11 1.25
CA GLY A 277 24.87 6.52 2.52
C GLY A 277 23.38 6.16 2.60
N ARG A 278 22.61 6.36 1.51
CA ARG A 278 21.23 5.89 1.39
C ARG A 278 21.18 4.64 0.51
N TYR A 279 20.15 3.83 0.74
CA TYR A 279 19.80 2.72 -0.15
C TYR A 279 18.80 3.20 -1.19
N VAL A 280 18.97 2.78 -2.46
CA VAL A 280 18.05 3.10 -3.54
C VAL A 280 17.32 1.84 -3.98
N SER A 281 16.01 1.95 -4.11
CA SER A 281 15.13 0.91 -4.63
C SER A 281 14.20 1.49 -5.68
N ALA A 282 13.57 0.60 -6.44
CA ALA A 282 12.57 0.97 -7.42
C ALA A 282 11.40 -0.01 -7.39
N THR A 283 10.22 0.51 -7.70
CA THR A 283 9.02 -0.25 -8.04
C THR A 283 8.58 0.16 -9.44
N TYR A 284 7.74 -0.63 -10.09
CA TYR A 284 7.16 -0.21 -11.36
C TYR A 284 5.72 -0.66 -11.51
N LYS A 285 4.99 0.17 -12.24
CA LYS A 285 3.63 -0.11 -12.68
C LYS A 285 3.65 -1.03 -13.88
N GLY A 286 3.22 -2.26 -13.69
CA GLY A 286 2.53 -3.03 -14.73
C GLY A 286 1.02 -2.88 -14.55
N CYS A 287 0.23 -3.16 -15.59
CA CYS A 287 -1.19 -3.44 -15.37
C CYS A 287 -1.42 -4.65 -14.45
N HIS A 288 -0.38 -5.29 -13.92
CA HIS A 288 -0.40 -6.52 -13.16
C HIS A 288 0.76 -6.53 -12.15
N PHE A 289 0.66 -5.82 -11.02
CA PHE A 289 1.51 -5.94 -9.81
C PHE A 289 2.81 -5.13 -9.78
N ASP A 290 3.20 -4.75 -8.55
CA ASP A 290 4.45 -4.08 -8.18
C ASP A 290 5.45 -5.10 -7.59
N GLY A 291 6.66 -5.15 -8.12
CA GLY A 291 7.81 -5.83 -7.51
C GLY A 291 8.85 -4.80 -7.04
N ALA A 292 9.47 -5.04 -5.89
CA ALA A 292 10.55 -4.21 -5.35
C ALA A 292 11.84 -5.02 -5.21
N GLU A 293 12.93 -4.53 -5.78
CA GLU A 293 14.28 -5.03 -5.49
C GLU A 293 15.18 -3.84 -5.10
N ALA A 294 16.09 -4.05 -4.16
CA ALA A 294 16.99 -3.03 -3.63
C ALA A 294 18.42 -3.24 -4.13
N ALA A 295 19.10 -2.17 -4.54
CA ALA A 295 20.54 -2.20 -4.77
C ALA A 295 21.32 -2.01 -3.45
N PRO A 296 22.58 -2.48 -3.40
CA PRO A 296 23.51 -2.15 -2.31
C PRO A 296 23.67 -0.62 -2.14
N PRO A 297 24.14 -0.17 -0.96
CA PRO A 297 24.23 1.26 -0.66
C PRO A 297 25.15 1.98 -1.65
N ILE A 298 24.79 3.22 -1.97
CA ILE A 298 25.62 4.10 -2.82
C ILE A 298 26.92 4.38 -2.08
N LEU A 299 28.04 3.92 -2.66
CA LEU A 299 29.40 4.22 -2.22
C LEU A 299 29.81 5.63 -2.64
#